data_AF-A0A2D7VXF8-F1
#
_entry.id   AF-A0A2D7VXF8-F1
#
_cell.length_a   1.000
_cell.length_b   1.000
_cell.length_c   1.000
_cell.angle_alpha   90.00
_cell.angle_beta   90.00
_cell.angle_gamma   90.00
#
_symmetry.space_group_name_H-M   'P 1'
#
loop_
_entity.id
_entity.type
_entity.pdbx_description
1 polymer ?
#
loop_
_entity_poly.entity_id
_entity_poly.type
_entity_poly.pdbx_seq_one_letter_code
_entity_poly.pdbx_strand_id
1 'polypeptide(L)'
;MSEVEERKANPYNARKSWHESDDSARTSADSLFFEDPEATPSADSEPETPQTKQSQKPRANYKKRYDDLKKHYDDKIAEFKQREQELLAQARGAQPQYQPPRSEEDLAEFRSKYPELYETVETVAHMRSQEQVNALQEKLQAIEARELELSRRDAETKLRERHPDFEDIRGDEQFHGWAKEQPEEIQRWIYNNPDNVTLASRAIDLYKMENGININVSKPRANRSQSAKNSAADFVSTKTTTVDTKQPKIWTQREIAALSMDDYDKYEQEIDLAIREGRVAP
;
A
#
# COMPACT_ATOMS: atom_id res chain seq x y z
N MET A 1 -21.46 11.27 39.49
CA MET A 1 -22.16 12.27 38.67
C MET A 1 -22.15 13.56 39.45
N SER A 2 -21.36 14.55 39.03
CA SER A 2 -21.30 15.86 39.66
C SER A 2 -22.40 16.75 39.08
N GLU A 3 -23.33 17.15 39.94
CA GLU A 3 -24.45 18.04 39.63
C GLU A 3 -23.89 19.42 39.24
N VAL A 4 -24.20 19.89 38.03
CA VAL A 4 -23.76 21.20 37.54
C VAL A 4 -24.74 22.24 38.09
N GLU A 5 -24.32 23.00 39.09
CA GLU A 5 -25.08 24.18 39.55
C GLU A 5 -25.20 25.20 38.42
N GLU A 6 -26.44 25.45 37.97
CA GLU A 6 -26.73 26.53 37.04
C GLU A 6 -26.44 27.89 37.68
N ARG A 7 -25.58 28.68 37.04
CA ARG A 7 -25.23 30.03 37.51
C ARG A 7 -26.43 30.96 37.36
N LYS A 8 -27.08 31.29 38.49
CA LYS A 8 -28.11 32.34 38.54
C LYS A 8 -27.52 33.69 38.12
N ALA A 9 -28.19 34.37 37.19
CA ALA A 9 -27.80 35.70 36.74
C ALA A 9 -27.83 36.70 37.90
N ASN A 10 -26.83 37.58 37.94
CA ASN A 10 -26.69 38.59 39.00
C ASN A 10 -27.86 39.60 38.93
N PRO A 11 -28.67 39.76 40.00
CA PRO A 11 -29.86 40.61 40.01
C PRO A 11 -29.59 42.09 39.72
N TYR A 12 -28.35 42.55 39.90
CA TYR A 12 -27.97 43.93 39.60
C TYR A 12 -27.85 44.25 38.11
N ASN A 13 -27.79 43.24 37.24
CA ASN A 13 -27.75 43.47 35.79
C ASN A 13 -29.14 43.78 35.19
N ALA A 14 -30.21 43.33 35.83
CA ALA A 14 -31.59 43.52 35.36
C ALA A 14 -32.14 44.94 35.57
N ARG A 15 -31.49 45.76 36.42
CA ARG A 15 -31.99 47.10 36.81
C ARG A 15 -31.24 48.26 36.14
N LYS A 16 -30.43 47.96 35.11
CA LYS A 16 -29.61 48.95 34.42
C LYS A 16 -30.44 49.65 33.36
N SER A 17 -30.31 50.97 33.24
CA SER A 17 -31.11 51.82 32.35
C SER A 17 -30.88 51.59 30.86
N TRP A 18 -29.92 50.74 30.48
CA TRP A 18 -29.66 50.31 29.10
C TRP A 18 -30.15 48.88 28.83
N HIS A 19 -30.71 48.21 29.84
CA HIS A 19 -31.42 46.94 29.67
C HIS A 19 -32.90 47.29 29.50
N GLU A 20 -33.27 47.74 28.30
CA GLU A 20 -34.67 47.76 27.88
C GLU A 20 -35.04 46.31 27.57
N SER A 21 -36.06 45.77 28.25
CA SER A 21 -36.64 44.48 27.88
C SER A 21 -37.37 44.68 26.55
N ASP A 22 -36.65 44.47 25.46
CA ASP A 22 -37.24 44.38 24.14
C ASP A 22 -38.00 43.05 24.09
N ASP A 23 -39.23 43.05 24.61
CA ASP A 23 -40.21 41.99 24.38
C ASP A 23 -40.75 42.13 22.94
N SER A 24 -39.85 42.22 21.97
CA SER A 24 -40.16 41.98 20.58
C SER A 24 -40.24 40.45 20.44
N ALA A 25 -41.45 39.96 20.19
CA ALA A 25 -41.71 38.54 20.00
C ALA A 25 -40.68 37.96 19.04
N ARG A 26 -39.87 37.01 19.51
CA ARG A 26 -38.82 36.33 18.74
C ARG A 26 -39.46 35.67 17.52
N THR A 27 -39.48 36.37 16.39
CA THR A 27 -39.81 35.79 15.11
C THR A 27 -38.64 34.89 14.70
N SER A 28 -38.99 33.65 14.39
CA SER A 28 -38.04 32.60 13.99
C SER A 28 -37.25 33.05 12.75
N ALA A 29 -35.97 32.68 12.68
CA ALA A 29 -35.00 33.12 11.66
C ALA A 29 -35.30 32.65 10.21
N ASP A 30 -36.52 32.18 9.94
CA ASP A 30 -36.95 31.57 8.69
C ASP A 30 -37.53 32.59 7.68
N SER A 31 -37.73 33.86 8.09
CA SER A 31 -38.30 34.92 7.24
C SER A 31 -37.27 35.78 6.49
N LEU A 32 -35.98 35.42 6.52
CA LEU A 32 -34.89 36.18 5.87
C LEU A 32 -34.61 35.75 4.42
N PHE A 33 -35.42 34.86 3.83
CA PHE A 33 -35.18 34.31 2.49
C PHE A 33 -36.36 34.61 1.54
N PHE A 34 -36.37 35.83 0.96
CA PHE A 34 -37.04 36.33 -0.28
C PHE A 34 -38.53 35.95 -0.53
N GLU A 35 -39.46 36.76 -1.07
CA GLU A 35 -39.59 38.12 -1.63
C GLU A 35 -41.09 38.24 -2.02
N ASP A 36 -41.75 39.39 -1.91
CA ASP A 36 -42.81 39.78 -2.87
C ASP A 36 -43.19 41.28 -2.74
N PRO A 37 -43.59 41.92 -3.86
CA PRO A 37 -43.64 43.36 -4.05
C PRO A 37 -45.02 43.98 -3.74
N GLU A 38 -45.07 45.31 -3.85
CA GLU A 38 -46.25 46.20 -3.81
C GLU A 38 -46.59 46.83 -2.45
N ALA A 39 -46.28 48.12 -2.32
CA ALA A 39 -47.26 49.19 -2.54
C ALA A 39 -46.78 50.51 -1.89
N THR A 40 -46.47 51.51 -2.71
CA THR A 40 -46.56 52.93 -2.32
C THR A 40 -48.04 53.34 -2.24
N PRO A 41 -48.46 54.25 -1.33
CA PRO A 41 -48.53 55.65 -1.76
C PRO A 41 -48.20 56.72 -0.68
N SER A 42 -47.51 57.76 -1.17
CA SER A 42 -47.63 59.22 -0.95
C SER A 42 -48.34 59.80 0.29
N ALA A 43 -47.69 60.77 0.96
CA ALA A 43 -48.14 62.19 1.00
C ALA A 43 -47.19 63.09 1.80
N ASP A 44 -47.07 64.32 1.32
CA ASP A 44 -46.30 65.48 1.77
C ASP A 44 -46.23 65.74 3.28
N SER A 45 -45.11 66.30 3.72
CA SER A 45 -45.05 67.50 4.60
C SER A 45 -43.59 67.94 4.79
N GLU A 46 -43.15 68.96 4.06
CA GLU A 46 -42.19 69.91 4.64
C GLU A 46 -42.82 70.56 5.88
N PRO A 47 -42.00 70.93 6.87
CA PRO A 47 -42.09 72.34 7.22
C PRO A 47 -40.74 73.01 7.38
N GLU A 48 -40.78 74.26 6.91
CA GLU A 48 -39.82 75.34 7.06
C GLU A 48 -39.15 75.42 8.44
N THR A 49 -37.87 75.76 8.41
CA THR A 49 -37.16 76.32 9.57
C THR A 49 -37.77 77.65 10.01
N PRO A 50 -37.72 77.94 11.33
CA PRO A 50 -37.34 79.28 11.76
C PRO A 50 -36.06 79.20 12.61
N GLN A 51 -35.02 79.91 12.16
CA GLN A 51 -33.85 80.21 12.98
C GLN A 51 -34.24 81.21 14.08
N THR A 52 -33.94 80.89 15.33
CA THR A 52 -33.65 81.93 16.34
C THR A 52 -32.36 81.55 17.05
N LYS A 53 -31.34 82.39 16.85
CA LYS A 53 -29.97 82.24 17.33
C LYS A 53 -29.91 82.54 18.82
N GLN A 54 -29.31 81.66 19.64
CA GLN A 54 -28.39 81.99 20.75
C GLN A 54 -27.79 80.74 21.41
N SER A 55 -26.65 80.28 20.88
CA SER A 55 -25.45 79.78 21.59
C SER A 55 -24.56 79.04 20.58
N GLN A 56 -23.61 79.76 19.99
CA GLN A 56 -22.59 79.14 19.15
C GLN A 56 -21.58 78.39 20.05
N LYS A 57 -21.57 77.05 19.87
CA LYS A 57 -20.65 75.96 20.31
C LYS A 57 -21.30 75.00 21.34
N PRO A 58 -21.24 73.64 21.17
CA PRO A 58 -20.14 72.91 20.56
C PRO A 58 -20.52 71.59 19.80
N ARG A 59 -21.17 71.64 18.62
CA ARG A 59 -21.36 70.42 17.79
C ARG A 59 -20.03 69.74 17.40
N ALA A 60 -18.99 70.55 17.21
CA ALA A 60 -17.64 70.06 16.96
C ALA A 60 -17.05 69.26 18.14
N ASN A 61 -17.46 69.51 19.39
CA ASN A 61 -16.94 68.77 20.55
C ASN A 61 -17.63 67.40 20.69
N TYR A 62 -18.91 67.28 20.33
CA TYR A 62 -19.61 65.99 20.36
C TYR A 62 -19.07 64.99 19.35
N LYS A 63 -18.81 65.43 18.11
CA LYS A 63 -18.19 64.58 17.09
C LYS A 63 -16.78 64.13 17.51
N LYS A 64 -15.95 65.06 17.99
CA LYS A 64 -14.61 64.75 18.50
C LYS A 64 -14.66 63.75 19.65
N ARG A 65 -15.55 63.94 20.63
CA ARG A 65 -15.75 62.99 21.72
C ARG A 65 -16.16 61.60 21.24
N TYR A 66 -17.01 61.51 20.22
CA TYR A 66 -17.41 60.23 19.64
C TYR A 66 -16.26 59.57 18.89
N ASP A 67 -15.55 60.33 18.05
CA ASP A 67 -14.39 59.84 17.30
C ASP A 67 -13.28 59.38 18.27
N ASP A 68 -13.04 60.13 19.35
CA ASP A 68 -12.07 59.78 20.40
C ASP A 68 -12.52 58.55 21.21
N LEU A 69 -13.81 58.44 21.53
CA LEU A 69 -14.36 57.25 22.22
C LEU A 69 -14.28 56.01 21.32
N LYS A 70 -14.60 56.15 20.03
CA LYS A 70 -14.48 55.08 19.04
C LYS A 70 -13.03 54.66 18.87
N LYS A 71 -12.09 55.61 18.77
CA LYS A 71 -10.65 55.32 18.74
C LYS A 71 -10.21 54.56 19.98
N HIS A 72 -10.61 55.00 21.17
CA HIS A 72 -10.28 54.29 22.41
C HIS A 72 -10.85 52.85 22.42
N TYR A 73 -12.08 52.64 21.94
CA TYR A 73 -12.64 51.30 21.81
C TYR A 73 -11.88 50.45 20.78
N ASP A 74 -11.57 51.00 19.61
CA ASP A 74 -10.79 50.33 18.56
C ASP A 74 -9.38 49.98 19.09
N ASP A 75 -8.75 50.90 19.83
CA ASP A 75 -7.45 50.71 20.50
C ASP A 75 -7.54 49.61 21.58
N LYS A 76 -8.58 49.59 22.40
CA LYS A 76 -8.80 48.52 23.39
C LYS A 76 -9.02 47.17 22.74
N ILE A 77 -9.77 47.10 21.64
CA ILE A 77 -9.96 45.86 20.87
C ILE A 77 -8.62 45.39 20.31
N ALA A 78 -7.77 46.29 19.81
CA ALA A 78 -6.43 45.96 19.35
C ALA A 78 -5.53 45.46 20.50
N GLU A 79 -5.52 46.12 21.65
CA GLU A 79 -4.80 45.67 22.85
C GLU A 79 -5.26 44.28 23.30
N PHE A 80 -6.56 43.98 23.29
CA PHE A 80 -7.08 42.67 23.66
C PHE A 80 -6.64 41.59 22.67
N LYS A 81 -6.70 41.87 21.36
CA LYS A 81 -6.22 40.93 20.33
C LYS A 81 -4.72 40.67 20.45
N GLN A 82 -3.93 41.70 20.73
CA GLN A 82 -2.49 41.57 20.97
C GLN A 82 -2.22 40.71 22.21
N ARG A 83 -2.89 40.99 23.34
CA ARG A 83 -2.77 40.17 24.55
C ARG A 83 -3.20 38.72 24.32
N GLU A 84 -4.27 38.48 23.57
CA GLU A 84 -4.70 37.12 23.24
C GLU A 84 -3.64 36.39 22.43
N GLN A 85 -3.06 37.04 21.42
CA GLN A 85 -1.96 36.48 20.63
C GLN A 85 -0.72 36.22 21.48
N GLU A 86 -0.36 37.13 22.37
CA GLU A 86 0.74 36.96 23.32
C GLU A 86 0.50 35.80 24.28
N LEU A 87 -0.71 35.69 24.84
CA LEU A 87 -1.09 34.59 25.73
C LEU A 87 -1.09 33.25 25.00
N LEU A 88 -1.57 33.20 23.75
CA LEU A 88 -1.50 32.00 22.92
C LEU A 88 -0.04 31.64 22.60
N ALA A 89 0.81 32.61 22.30
CA ALA A 89 2.23 32.38 22.06
C ALA A 89 2.94 31.89 23.33
N GLN A 90 2.65 32.48 24.49
CA GLN A 90 3.16 32.04 25.79
C GLN A 90 2.67 30.63 26.14
N ALA A 91 1.39 30.33 25.92
CA ALA A 91 0.84 28.99 26.14
C ALA A 91 1.51 27.96 25.22
N ARG A 92 1.73 28.31 23.94
CA ARG A 92 2.47 27.45 22.98
C ARG A 92 3.93 27.25 23.38
N GLY A 93 4.61 28.28 23.86
CA GLY A 93 6.00 28.18 24.32
C GLY A 93 6.17 27.47 25.67
N ALA A 94 5.14 27.53 26.52
CA ALA A 94 5.10 26.82 27.80
C ALA A 94 4.76 25.33 27.64
N GLN A 95 4.20 24.91 26.50
CA GLN A 95 4.06 23.48 26.23
C GLN A 95 5.44 22.88 25.97
N PRO A 96 5.83 21.81 26.68
CA PRO A 96 7.09 21.13 26.43
C PRO A 96 7.09 20.63 24.98
N GLN A 97 8.06 21.11 24.20
CA GLN A 97 8.25 20.63 22.84
C GLN A 97 8.71 19.17 22.92
N TYR A 98 7.86 18.25 22.46
CA TYR A 98 8.17 16.82 22.48
C TYR A 98 9.44 16.55 21.66
N GLN A 99 10.50 16.12 22.33
CA GLN A 99 11.66 15.53 21.69
C GLN A 99 11.67 14.04 22.04
N PRO A 100 11.63 13.14 21.04
CA PRO A 100 11.69 11.71 21.32
C PRO A 100 13.03 11.40 22.01
N PRO A 101 13.02 10.66 23.14
CA PRO A 101 14.25 10.28 23.82
C PRO A 101 15.12 9.45 22.88
N ARG A 102 16.39 9.84 22.75
CA ARG A 102 17.36 9.21 21.83
C ARG A 102 18.34 8.28 22.55
N SER A 103 18.47 8.42 23.87
CA SER A 103 19.38 7.62 24.69
C SER A 103 18.61 6.84 25.77
N GLU A 104 19.23 5.77 26.28
CA GLU A 104 18.67 4.95 27.36
C GLU A 104 18.51 5.75 28.66
N GLU A 105 19.41 6.70 28.92
CA GLU A 105 19.37 7.61 30.08
C GLU A 105 18.16 8.57 29.97
N ASP A 106 17.92 9.15 28.78
CA ASP A 106 16.75 10.01 28.54
C ASP A 106 15.43 9.23 28.68
N LEU A 107 15.43 7.94 28.34
CA LEU A 107 14.26 7.07 28.48
C LEU A 107 13.94 6.81 29.96
N ALA A 108 14.96 6.66 30.81
CA ALA A 108 14.80 6.49 32.26
C ALA A 108 14.28 7.76 32.93
N GLU A 109 14.76 8.94 32.51
CA GLU A 109 14.19 10.22 32.94
C GLU A 109 12.75 10.38 32.46
N PHE A 110 12.47 10.01 31.21
CA PHE A 110 11.12 10.08 30.64
C PHE A 110 10.14 9.17 31.38
N ARG A 111 10.55 7.94 31.69
CA ARG A 111 9.78 7.01 32.53
C ARG A 111 9.47 7.60 33.91
N SER A 112 10.43 8.30 34.49
CA SER A 112 10.28 8.93 35.81
C SER A 112 9.35 10.15 35.78
N LYS A 113 9.43 10.97 34.72
CA LYS A 113 8.63 12.20 34.56
C LYS A 113 7.20 11.92 34.06
N TYR A 114 7.01 10.87 33.26
CA TYR A 114 5.76 10.52 32.58
C TYR A 114 5.50 9.00 32.56
N PRO A 115 5.20 8.36 33.70
CA PRO A 115 5.02 6.91 33.77
C PRO A 115 3.87 6.40 32.89
N GLU A 116 2.72 7.06 32.91
CA GLU A 116 1.53 6.69 32.11
C GLU A 116 1.79 6.72 30.59
N LEU A 117 2.54 7.73 30.12
CA LEU A 117 2.91 7.84 28.70
C LEU A 117 3.94 6.77 28.32
N TYR A 118 4.84 6.44 29.23
CA TYR A 118 5.82 5.39 28.99
C TYR A 118 5.15 4.02 28.85
N GLU A 119 4.23 3.66 29.76
CA GLU A 119 3.53 2.36 29.71
C GLU A 119 2.69 2.20 28.43
N THR A 120 2.04 3.27 27.98
CA THR A 120 1.28 3.24 26.71
C THR A 120 2.20 3.11 25.49
N VAL A 121 3.35 3.78 25.48
CA VAL A 121 4.34 3.65 24.39
C VAL A 121 4.99 2.27 24.41
N GLU A 122 5.29 1.72 25.59
CA GLU A 122 5.86 0.38 25.76
C GLU A 122 4.89 -0.70 25.28
N THR A 123 3.61 -0.61 25.62
CA THR A 123 2.58 -1.55 25.13
C THR A 123 2.42 -1.47 23.61
N VAL A 124 2.38 -0.27 23.02
CA VAL A 124 2.33 -0.09 21.56
C VAL A 124 3.61 -0.64 20.90
N ALA A 125 4.78 -0.44 21.52
CA ALA A 125 6.05 -0.97 21.02
C ALA A 125 6.06 -2.50 21.05
N HIS A 126 5.57 -3.13 22.13
CA HIS A 126 5.43 -4.58 22.22
C HIS A 126 4.44 -5.13 21.18
N MET A 127 3.27 -4.50 21.01
CA MET A 127 2.31 -4.90 19.99
C MET A 127 2.92 -4.85 18.58
N ARG A 128 3.60 -3.75 18.24
CA ARG A 128 4.27 -3.60 16.95
C ARG A 128 5.42 -4.58 16.76
N SER A 129 6.18 -4.88 17.82
CA SER A 129 7.24 -5.88 17.79
C SER A 129 6.66 -7.28 17.57
N GLN A 130 5.58 -7.63 18.26
CA GLN A 130 4.89 -8.90 18.08
C GLN A 130 4.32 -9.05 16.67
N GLU A 131 3.73 -7.99 16.10
CA GLU A 131 3.26 -7.97 14.71
C GLU A 131 4.42 -8.22 13.73
N GLN A 132 5.57 -7.59 13.94
CA GLN A 132 6.75 -7.82 13.09
C GLN A 132 7.27 -9.26 13.21
N VAL A 133 7.35 -9.81 14.42
CA VAL A 133 7.77 -11.19 14.65
C VAL A 133 6.80 -12.17 14.01
N ASN A 134 5.49 -11.96 14.16
CA ASN A 134 4.46 -12.79 13.53
C ASN A 134 4.57 -12.73 11.99
N ALA A 135 4.73 -11.53 11.42
CA ALA A 135 4.91 -11.36 9.99
C ALA A 135 6.19 -12.03 9.46
N LEU A 136 7.27 -12.05 10.24
CA LEU A 136 8.49 -12.79 9.91
C LEU A 136 8.27 -14.31 10.01
N GLN A 137 7.59 -14.77 11.06
CA GLN A 137 7.27 -16.18 11.26
C GLN A 137 6.40 -16.73 10.12
N GLU A 138 5.37 -16.00 9.69
CA GLU A 138 4.53 -16.38 8.54
C GLU A 138 5.35 -16.49 7.25
N LYS A 139 6.26 -15.54 7.01
CA LYS A 139 7.16 -15.61 5.85
C LYS A 139 8.10 -16.81 5.92
N LEU A 140 8.65 -17.11 7.10
CA LEU A 140 9.51 -18.27 7.29
C LEU A 140 8.73 -19.57 7.05
N GLN A 141 7.51 -19.70 7.56
CA GLN A 141 6.65 -20.87 7.30
C GLN A 141 6.34 -21.03 5.81
N ALA A 142 6.06 -19.93 5.09
CA ALA A 142 5.83 -19.98 3.65
C ALA A 142 7.09 -20.40 2.86
N ILE A 143 8.27 -19.96 3.30
CA ILE A 143 9.56 -20.36 2.71
C ILE A 143 9.84 -21.84 2.99
N GLU A 144 9.66 -22.29 4.23
CA GLU A 144 9.86 -23.69 4.63
C GLU A 144 8.92 -24.63 3.86
N ALA A 145 7.64 -24.26 3.72
CA ALA A 145 6.68 -25.02 2.93
C ALA A 145 7.12 -25.12 1.45
N ARG A 146 7.63 -24.02 0.88
CA ARG A 146 8.16 -24.01 -0.49
C ARG A 146 9.43 -24.84 -0.63
N GLU A 147 10.33 -24.79 0.34
CA GLU A 147 11.56 -25.58 0.37
C GLU A 147 11.24 -27.08 0.43
N LEU A 148 10.29 -27.48 1.28
CA LEU A 148 9.83 -28.87 1.35
C LEU A 148 9.22 -29.33 0.03
N GLU A 149 8.42 -28.47 -0.62
CA GLU A 149 7.83 -28.79 -1.92
C GLU A 149 8.89 -28.93 -3.02
N LEU A 150 9.91 -28.06 -3.03
CA LEU A 150 11.04 -28.15 -3.96
C LEU A 150 11.88 -29.39 -3.70
N SER A 151 12.21 -29.68 -2.44
CA SER A 151 12.92 -30.89 -2.03
C SER A 151 12.17 -32.15 -2.52
N ARG A 152 10.85 -32.20 -2.33
CA ARG A 152 10.02 -33.30 -2.83
C ARG A 152 10.08 -33.44 -4.36
N ARG A 153 9.97 -32.33 -5.10
CA ARG A 153 10.05 -32.35 -6.57
C ARG A 153 11.43 -32.77 -7.08
N ASP A 154 12.48 -32.31 -6.42
CA ASP A 154 13.86 -32.69 -6.73
C ASP A 154 14.09 -34.18 -6.45
N ALA A 155 13.54 -34.69 -5.34
CA ALA A 155 13.56 -36.09 -5.00
C ALA A 155 12.81 -36.95 -6.04
N GLU A 156 11.59 -36.56 -6.42
CA GLU A 156 10.79 -37.23 -7.46
C GLU A 156 11.51 -37.23 -8.82
N THR A 157 12.16 -36.12 -9.18
CA THR A 157 12.93 -36.02 -10.42
C THR A 157 14.12 -36.99 -10.43
N LYS A 158 14.90 -37.02 -9.35
CA LYS A 158 16.03 -37.96 -9.21
C LYS A 158 15.56 -39.42 -9.17
N LEU A 159 14.40 -39.71 -8.55
CA LEU A 159 13.80 -41.04 -8.58
C LEU A 159 13.40 -41.45 -9.99
N ARG A 160 12.75 -40.56 -10.74
CA ARG A 160 12.35 -40.80 -12.13
C ARG A 160 13.54 -41.00 -13.07
N GLU A 161 14.65 -40.31 -12.82
CA GLU A 161 15.90 -40.52 -13.56
C GLU A 161 16.47 -41.93 -13.37
N ARG A 162 16.37 -42.49 -12.15
CA ARG A 162 16.81 -43.87 -11.86
C ARG A 162 15.80 -44.93 -12.27
N HIS A 163 14.51 -44.64 -12.06
CA HIS A 163 13.39 -45.55 -12.31
C HIS A 163 12.31 -44.81 -13.12
N PRO A 164 12.33 -44.91 -14.45
CA PRO A 164 11.33 -44.26 -15.31
C PRO A 164 9.91 -44.77 -15.12
N ASP A 165 9.75 -45.97 -14.55
CA ASP A 165 8.52 -46.66 -14.16
C ASP A 165 8.08 -46.36 -12.72
N PHE A 166 8.73 -45.41 -12.04
CA PHE A 166 8.41 -45.04 -10.66
C PHE A 166 6.94 -44.65 -10.46
N GLU A 167 6.35 -43.89 -11.38
CA GLU A 167 4.94 -43.48 -11.29
C GLU A 167 3.97 -44.67 -11.31
N ASP A 168 4.29 -45.69 -12.12
CA ASP A 168 3.49 -46.90 -12.24
C ASP A 168 3.60 -47.75 -10.94
N ILE A 169 4.82 -47.87 -10.39
CA ILE A 169 5.09 -48.62 -9.14
C ILE A 169 4.52 -47.92 -7.91
N ARG A 170 4.52 -46.57 -7.88
CA ARG A 170 3.99 -45.78 -6.77
C ARG A 170 2.49 -45.99 -6.55
N GLY A 171 1.74 -46.24 -7.62
CA GLY A 171 0.30 -46.51 -7.57
C GLY A 171 -0.07 -47.99 -7.49
N ASP A 172 0.92 -48.89 -7.50
CA ASP A 172 0.70 -50.33 -7.56
C ASP A 172 0.42 -50.91 -6.17
N GLU A 173 -0.73 -51.59 -6.04
CA GLU A 173 -1.08 -52.27 -4.80
C GLU A 173 -0.13 -53.44 -4.51
N GLN A 174 0.44 -54.09 -5.53
CA GLN A 174 1.38 -55.20 -5.32
C GLN A 174 2.67 -54.70 -4.67
N PHE A 175 3.18 -53.53 -5.09
CA PHE A 175 4.32 -52.89 -4.46
C PHE A 175 4.06 -52.55 -2.99
N HIS A 176 2.89 -52.03 -2.67
CA HIS A 176 2.53 -51.73 -1.28
C HIS A 176 2.26 -52.99 -0.43
N GLY A 177 1.76 -54.07 -1.05
CA GLY A 177 1.64 -55.39 -0.43
C GLY A 177 3.02 -55.93 -0.04
N TRP A 178 3.94 -55.98 -1.01
CA TRP A 178 5.34 -56.35 -0.79
C TRP A 178 5.99 -55.48 0.28
N ALA A 179 5.84 -54.16 0.21
CA ALA A 179 6.46 -53.23 1.15
C ALA A 179 6.04 -53.48 2.60
N LYS A 180 4.79 -53.88 2.86
CA LYS A 180 4.28 -54.20 4.21
C LYS A 180 4.85 -55.49 4.77
N GLU A 181 5.22 -56.45 3.92
CA GLU A 181 5.85 -57.71 4.33
C GLU A 181 7.34 -57.54 4.65
N GLN A 182 7.97 -56.46 4.16
CA GLN A 182 9.36 -56.15 4.44
C GLN A 182 9.60 -55.70 5.89
N PRO A 183 10.83 -55.82 6.42
CA PRO A 183 11.21 -55.29 7.72
C PRO A 183 10.96 -53.78 7.87
N GLU A 184 10.82 -53.31 9.10
CA GLU A 184 10.57 -51.88 9.40
C GLU A 184 11.58 -50.93 8.74
N GLU A 185 12.84 -51.35 8.60
CA GLU A 185 13.88 -50.53 7.97
C GLU A 185 13.57 -50.22 6.50
N ILE A 186 13.12 -51.21 5.73
CA ILE A 186 12.77 -51.02 4.31
C ILE A 186 11.45 -50.26 4.19
N GLN A 187 10.49 -50.51 5.08
CA GLN A 187 9.26 -49.72 5.16
C GLN A 187 9.55 -48.24 5.38
N ARG A 188 10.54 -47.91 6.23
CA ARG A 188 10.97 -46.53 6.46
C ARG A 188 11.57 -45.89 5.21
N TRP A 189 12.29 -46.63 4.37
CA TRP A 189 12.84 -46.09 3.12
C TRP A 189 11.75 -45.66 2.12
N ILE A 190 10.58 -46.29 2.18
CA ILE A 190 9.45 -46.05 1.28
C ILE A 190 8.49 -45.00 1.84
N TYR A 191 8.08 -45.13 3.11
CA TYR A 191 7.03 -44.30 3.71
C TYR A 191 7.54 -43.15 4.57
N ASN A 192 8.66 -43.36 5.28
CA ASN A 192 9.19 -42.41 6.27
C ASN A 192 10.56 -41.89 5.84
N ASN A 193 10.63 -41.38 4.61
CA ASN A 193 11.86 -40.90 4.02
C ASN A 193 11.70 -39.43 3.60
N PRO A 194 12.19 -38.48 4.41
CA PRO A 194 12.02 -37.06 4.12
C PRO A 194 12.84 -36.65 2.88
N ASP A 195 14.11 -37.09 2.77
CA ASP A 195 15.04 -36.49 1.80
C ASP A 195 15.96 -37.50 1.06
N ASN A 196 15.97 -38.78 1.46
CA ASN A 196 16.97 -39.73 0.99
C ASN A 196 16.51 -40.54 -0.23
N VAL A 197 16.57 -39.92 -1.40
CA VAL A 197 16.29 -40.52 -2.72
C VAL A 197 17.04 -41.85 -2.92
N THR A 198 18.25 -42.00 -2.40
CA THR A 198 19.07 -43.21 -2.63
C THR A 198 18.51 -44.45 -1.95
N LEU A 199 17.92 -44.29 -0.76
CA LEU A 199 17.28 -45.39 -0.04
C LEU A 199 15.97 -45.78 -0.71
N ALA A 200 15.17 -44.80 -1.13
CA ALA A 200 13.95 -45.04 -1.88
C ALA A 200 14.24 -45.76 -3.22
N SER A 201 15.26 -45.34 -3.97
CA SER A 201 15.65 -46.05 -5.20
C SER A 201 16.10 -47.48 -4.93
N ARG A 202 16.89 -47.72 -3.86
CA ARG A 202 17.29 -49.08 -3.47
C ARG A 202 16.10 -49.96 -3.11
N ALA A 203 15.09 -49.43 -2.42
CA ALA A 203 13.88 -50.17 -2.12
C ALA A 203 13.14 -50.61 -3.39
N ILE A 204 13.04 -49.71 -4.38
CA ILE A 204 12.45 -50.02 -5.69
C ILE A 204 13.27 -51.08 -6.44
N ASP A 205 14.61 -51.00 -6.38
CA ASP A 205 15.48 -52.01 -6.96
C ASP A 205 15.30 -53.39 -6.33
N LEU A 206 15.15 -53.47 -5.00
CA LEU A 206 14.90 -54.73 -4.29
C LEU A 206 13.57 -55.36 -4.72
N TYR A 207 12.50 -54.55 -4.80
CA TYR A 207 11.19 -55.00 -5.29
C TYR A 207 11.28 -55.61 -6.68
N LYS A 208 11.96 -54.90 -7.60
CA LYS A 208 12.14 -55.35 -8.98
C LYS A 208 12.96 -56.62 -9.07
N MET A 209 14.02 -56.72 -8.29
CA MET A 209 14.89 -57.89 -8.22
C MET A 209 14.13 -59.13 -7.73
N GLU A 210 13.30 -59.00 -6.70
CA GLU A 210 12.53 -60.11 -6.12
C GLU A 210 11.42 -60.59 -7.07
N ASN A 211 10.75 -59.66 -7.75
CA ASN A 211 9.69 -59.99 -8.70
C ASN A 211 10.18 -60.32 -10.12
N GLY A 212 11.51 -60.35 -10.33
CA GLY A 212 12.09 -60.61 -11.65
C GLY A 212 11.73 -59.56 -12.72
N ILE A 213 11.26 -58.38 -12.29
CA ILE A 213 11.00 -57.24 -13.16
C ILE A 213 12.36 -56.64 -13.47
N ASN A 214 12.86 -56.81 -14.70
CA ASN A 214 14.20 -56.36 -15.06
C ASN A 214 14.41 -54.89 -14.65
N ILE A 215 15.40 -54.65 -13.78
CA ILE A 215 15.84 -53.30 -13.35
C ILE A 215 16.23 -52.44 -14.56
N ASN A 216 16.57 -53.11 -15.68
CA ASN A 216 16.93 -52.53 -16.97
C ASN A 216 15.82 -52.55 -18.03
N VAL A 217 14.53 -52.59 -17.66
CA VAL A 217 13.49 -52.14 -18.61
C VAL A 217 13.53 -50.61 -18.67
N SER A 218 14.62 -50.07 -19.24
CA SER A 218 14.45 -48.99 -20.18
C SER A 218 13.40 -49.50 -21.15
N LYS A 219 12.15 -49.05 -20.98
CA LYS A 219 11.08 -49.19 -21.96
C LYS A 219 11.76 -49.20 -23.33
N PRO A 220 11.60 -50.25 -24.18
CA PRO A 220 12.11 -50.14 -25.53
C PRO A 220 11.58 -48.81 -26.02
N ARG A 221 12.46 -47.92 -26.47
CA ARG A 221 12.07 -46.63 -27.03
C ARG A 221 11.04 -46.96 -28.09
N ALA A 222 9.75 -46.94 -27.74
CA ALA A 222 8.68 -46.87 -28.69
C ALA A 222 9.01 -45.61 -29.45
N ASN A 223 9.49 -45.80 -30.68
CA ASN A 223 10.07 -44.80 -31.57
C ASN A 223 9.83 -43.39 -31.05
N ARG A 224 10.77 -42.90 -30.23
CA ARG A 224 10.82 -41.50 -29.86
C ARG A 224 11.29 -40.84 -31.15
N SER A 225 10.35 -40.66 -32.08
CA SER A 225 10.44 -39.63 -33.10
C SER A 225 10.97 -38.42 -32.35
N GLN A 226 12.11 -37.96 -32.85
CA GLN A 226 12.90 -36.93 -32.23
C GLN A 226 11.95 -35.84 -31.74
N SER A 227 11.82 -35.71 -30.42
CA SER A 227 11.35 -34.47 -29.82
C SER A 227 12.45 -33.47 -30.15
N ALA A 228 12.35 -32.92 -31.36
CA ALA A 228 12.91 -31.65 -31.68
C ALA A 228 12.45 -30.71 -30.57
N LYS A 229 13.38 -29.90 -30.10
CA LYS A 229 13.09 -28.77 -29.23
C LYS A 229 12.05 -27.95 -29.98
N ASN A 230 10.78 -28.09 -29.61
CA ASN A 230 9.66 -27.34 -30.17
C ASN A 230 9.85 -25.88 -29.76
N SER A 231 10.69 -25.18 -30.51
CA SER A 231 10.75 -23.73 -30.53
C SER A 231 9.38 -23.25 -31.01
N ALA A 232 8.80 -22.26 -30.33
CA ALA A 232 7.51 -21.67 -30.71
C ALA A 232 7.48 -21.14 -32.16
N ALA A 233 8.63 -21.07 -32.83
CA ALA A 233 8.76 -20.76 -34.25
C ALA A 233 8.20 -21.85 -35.20
N ASP A 234 8.10 -23.13 -34.78
CA ASP A 234 7.66 -24.24 -35.64
C ASP A 234 6.12 -24.41 -35.69
N PHE A 235 5.39 -23.69 -34.83
CA PHE A 235 3.92 -23.60 -34.91
C PHE A 235 3.44 -22.59 -35.97
N VAL A 236 4.36 -21.86 -36.61
CA VAL A 236 4.04 -20.92 -37.67
C VAL A 236 4.39 -21.56 -39.00
N SER A 237 3.42 -22.24 -39.59
CA SER A 237 3.52 -22.81 -40.94
C SER A 237 3.74 -21.71 -41.97
N THR A 238 4.99 -21.48 -42.39
CA THR A 238 5.33 -20.61 -43.53
C THR A 238 5.25 -21.33 -44.88
N LYS A 239 4.75 -22.57 -44.90
CA LYS A 239 4.47 -23.26 -46.16
C LYS A 239 3.24 -22.61 -46.80
N THR A 240 3.52 -21.94 -47.93
CA THR A 240 2.61 -21.22 -48.84
C THR A 240 2.21 -19.79 -48.45
N THR A 241 3.18 -18.89 -48.47
CA THR A 241 2.98 -17.62 -49.17
C THR A 241 4.06 -17.54 -50.24
N THR A 242 3.66 -17.60 -51.51
CA THR A 242 4.51 -17.21 -52.64
C THR A 242 4.83 -15.73 -52.47
N VAL A 243 5.92 -15.44 -51.75
CA VAL A 243 6.43 -14.08 -51.60
C VAL A 243 6.97 -13.66 -52.94
N ASP A 244 6.34 -12.62 -53.47
CA ASP A 244 6.75 -11.82 -54.63
C ASP A 244 8.28 -11.71 -54.71
N THR A 245 8.86 -12.06 -55.85
CA THR A 245 10.32 -12.25 -56.08
C THR A 245 11.13 -10.95 -56.07
N LYS A 246 10.61 -9.89 -55.43
CA LYS A 246 11.23 -8.57 -55.32
C LYS A 246 11.53 -8.15 -53.87
N GLN A 247 11.17 -8.95 -52.87
CA GLN A 247 11.47 -8.63 -51.48
C GLN A 247 12.90 -9.08 -51.13
N PRO A 248 13.70 -8.21 -50.49
CA PRO A 248 15.11 -8.50 -50.19
C PRO A 248 15.24 -9.56 -49.08
N LYS A 249 16.25 -10.43 -49.17
CA LYS A 249 16.45 -11.58 -48.30
C LYS A 249 16.60 -11.16 -46.83
N ILE A 250 15.92 -11.86 -45.92
CA ILE A 250 16.06 -11.70 -44.46
C ILE A 250 17.18 -12.64 -44.01
N TRP A 251 18.16 -12.11 -43.28
CA TRP A 251 19.31 -12.87 -42.78
C TRP A 251 19.09 -13.29 -41.32
N THR A 252 19.69 -14.40 -40.90
CA THR A 252 19.71 -14.80 -39.47
C THR A 252 21.12 -14.66 -38.90
N GLN A 253 21.25 -14.33 -37.61
CA GLN A 253 22.57 -14.21 -36.96
C GLN A 253 23.40 -15.50 -37.06
N ARG A 254 22.73 -16.66 -36.96
CA ARG A 254 23.37 -17.97 -37.11
C ARG A 254 23.88 -18.21 -38.52
N GLU A 255 23.14 -17.77 -39.54
CA GLU A 255 23.55 -17.89 -40.94
C GLU A 255 24.76 -17.00 -41.22
N ILE A 256 24.74 -15.74 -40.78
CA ILE A 256 25.89 -14.83 -40.93
C ILE A 256 27.13 -15.40 -40.23
N ALA A 257 26.99 -15.95 -39.02
CA ALA A 257 28.10 -16.53 -38.28
C ALA A 257 28.63 -17.86 -38.86
N ALA A 258 27.82 -18.57 -39.63
CA ALA A 258 28.20 -19.84 -40.26
C ALA A 258 28.83 -19.64 -41.65
N LEU A 259 28.81 -18.42 -42.21
CA LEU A 259 29.44 -18.13 -43.49
C LEU A 259 30.96 -18.30 -43.42
N SER A 260 31.52 -18.84 -44.50
CA SER A 260 32.97 -18.80 -44.69
C SER A 260 33.42 -17.35 -44.95
N MET A 261 34.70 -17.06 -44.72
CA MET A 261 35.24 -15.72 -44.95
C MET A 261 35.04 -15.26 -46.41
N ASP A 262 35.25 -16.18 -47.36
CA ASP A 262 35.04 -15.91 -48.80
C ASP A 262 33.56 -15.69 -49.17
N ASP A 263 32.62 -16.30 -48.45
CA ASP A 263 31.19 -16.12 -48.70
C ASP A 263 30.66 -14.86 -48.02
N TYR A 264 31.23 -14.48 -46.88
CA TYR A 264 30.93 -13.21 -46.24
C TYR A 264 31.32 -12.04 -47.15
N ASP A 265 32.51 -12.06 -47.75
CA ASP A 265 32.97 -11.01 -48.67
C ASP A 265 32.07 -10.86 -49.90
N LYS A 266 31.47 -11.96 -50.40
CA LYS A 266 30.52 -11.91 -51.53
C LYS A 266 29.19 -11.28 -51.16
N TYR A 267 28.72 -11.49 -49.92
CA TYR A 267 27.41 -11.03 -49.45
C TYR A 267 27.50 -9.81 -48.51
N GLU A 268 28.69 -9.24 -48.31
CA GLU A 268 28.96 -8.15 -47.37
C GLU A 268 27.98 -6.98 -47.55
N GLN A 269 27.80 -6.52 -48.79
CA GLN A 269 26.91 -5.40 -49.11
C GLN A 269 25.43 -5.69 -48.79
N GLU A 270 25.00 -6.94 -48.95
CA GLU A 270 23.63 -7.36 -48.71
C GLU A 270 23.37 -7.54 -47.21
N ILE A 271 24.35 -8.10 -46.48
CA ILE A 271 24.31 -8.27 -45.03
C ILE A 271 24.32 -6.91 -44.34
N ASP A 272 25.18 -5.98 -44.77
CA ASP A 272 25.24 -4.62 -44.24
C ASP A 272 23.92 -3.86 -44.43
N LEU A 273 23.30 -4.02 -45.60
CA LEU A 273 22.00 -3.42 -45.89
C LEU A 273 20.91 -4.06 -45.01
N ALA A 274 20.93 -5.38 -44.84
CA ALA A 274 20.01 -6.08 -43.94
C ALA A 274 20.19 -5.67 -42.46
N ILE A 275 21.43 -5.44 -42.01
CA ILE A 275 21.71 -4.92 -40.66
C ILE A 275 21.16 -3.50 -40.51
N ARG A 276 21.40 -2.61 -41.48
CA ARG A 276 20.89 -1.23 -41.45
C ARG A 276 19.37 -1.17 -41.43
N GLU A 277 18.71 -2.04 -42.19
CA GLU A 277 17.25 -2.08 -42.28
C GLU A 277 16.60 -2.92 -41.18
N GLY A 278 17.38 -3.51 -40.26
CA GLY A 278 16.86 -4.35 -39.18
C GLY A 278 16.27 -5.68 -39.65
N ARG A 279 16.64 -6.15 -40.86
CA ARG A 279 16.21 -7.42 -41.47
C ARG A 279 17.12 -8.59 -41.07
N VAL A 280 17.71 -8.53 -39.88
CA VAL A 280 18.50 -9.62 -39.29
C VAL A 280 17.75 -10.18 -38.08
N ALA A 281 17.28 -11.41 -38.19
CA ALA A 281 16.64 -12.11 -37.09
C ALA A 281 17.68 -12.70 -36.12
N PRO A 282 17.41 -12.69 -34.79
CA PRO A 282 18.28 -13.27 -33.78
C PRO A 282 18.45 -14.80 -33.91
#